data_AF-A0A8H3CWK9-F1
#
_entry.id   AF-A0A8H3CWK9-F1
#
_cell.length_a   1.000
_cell.length_b   1.000
_cell.length_c   1.000
_cell.angle_alpha   90.00
_cell.angle_beta   90.00
_cell.angle_gamma   90.00
#
_symmetry.space_group_name_H-M   'P 1'
#
loop_
_entity.id
_entity.type
_entity.pdbx_description
1 polymer ?
#
loop_
_entity_poly.entity_id
_entity_poly.type
_entity_poly.pdbx_seq_one_letter_code
_entity_poly.pdbx_strand_id
1 'polypeptide(L)'
;MPPIASPLFIEAQTTHEGISRRLRDLNEFQIPRLRECKGPLTLQQQFAAELRDDTEAIAKRLEDFSTLAEDQERENERVQVGKWVSELFDELARLKSESRAALLASKRAIDNDARSRRDELLGSAALQEKRAAEAEAHKQRATEDKLMAASDDVTEALRRTTRLMQQELERSVLSTQMLQESSKTLRSTTDVYTNLDNLMDVSQVLIKALQRADWMDRIIIGLSFGVFLLTMAYIVKSRVVDRAITVATLPLRLMGAGHVIILVESIMRALTVMHARSSKVTTTQSLLAQTTTTAKTLATSLATTTTQTETSASTSTALDTLASSATSTLLDTLSSATSIPSAIESISSICSDATCEATESATTVSSAVADAVSTIASSVLPTLAHEEL
;
A
#
# COMPACT_ATOMS: atom_id res chain seq x y z
N MET A 1 21.47 -44.45 22.75
CA MET A 1 22.09 -43.15 23.04
C MET A 1 21.09 -42.09 22.65
N PRO A 2 20.71 -41.15 23.54
CA PRO A 2 19.86 -40.04 23.14
C PRO A 2 20.56 -39.23 22.03
N PRO A 3 19.82 -38.68 21.06
CA PRO A 3 20.42 -37.89 19.99
C PRO A 3 21.15 -36.69 20.59
N ILE A 4 22.38 -36.46 20.14
CA ILE A 4 23.17 -35.28 20.51
C ILE A 4 22.40 -34.08 19.96
N ALA A 5 21.94 -33.19 20.85
CA ALA A 5 21.32 -31.94 20.46
C ALA A 5 22.27 -31.16 19.57
N SER A 6 21.75 -30.60 18.48
CA SER A 6 22.52 -29.71 17.62
C SER A 6 22.99 -28.48 18.43
N PRO A 7 24.16 -27.89 18.13
CA PRO A 7 24.63 -26.68 18.82
C PRO A 7 23.63 -25.52 18.71
N LEU A 8 22.91 -25.43 17.57
CA LEU A 8 21.84 -24.46 17.35
C LEU A 8 20.64 -24.67 18.28
N PHE A 9 20.28 -25.93 18.57
CA PHE A 9 19.21 -26.22 19.52
C PHE A 9 19.58 -25.83 20.96
N ILE A 10 20.86 -25.98 21.34
CA ILE A 10 21.35 -25.56 22.66
C ILE A 10 21.29 -24.03 22.77
N GLU A 11 21.70 -23.31 21.72
CA GLU A 11 21.57 -21.85 21.66
C GLU A 11 20.10 -21.42 21.80
N ALA A 12 19.20 -22.03 21.03
CA ALA A 12 17.75 -21.80 21.11
C ALA A 12 17.17 -22.08 22.51
N GLN A 13 17.66 -23.10 23.22
CA GLN A 13 17.21 -23.37 24.58
C GLN A 13 17.67 -22.27 25.55
N THR A 14 18.92 -21.80 25.44
CA THR A 14 19.43 -20.74 26.32
C THR A 14 18.73 -19.40 26.09
N THR A 15 18.39 -19.07 24.84
CA THR A 15 17.64 -17.85 24.51
C THR A 15 16.22 -17.94 25.04
N HIS A 16 15.56 -19.09 24.90
CA HIS A 16 14.24 -19.34 25.49
C HIS A 16 14.24 -19.14 27.01
N GLU A 17 15.19 -19.76 27.73
CA GLU A 17 15.31 -19.62 29.19
C GLU A 17 15.59 -18.18 29.62
N GLY A 18 16.44 -17.47 28.86
CA GLY A 18 16.75 -16.06 29.10
C GLY A 18 15.53 -15.14 28.93
N ILE A 19 14.74 -15.36 27.87
CA ILE A 19 13.52 -14.60 27.59
C ILE A 19 12.45 -14.91 28.64
N SER A 20 12.20 -16.19 28.94
CA SER A 20 11.24 -16.62 29.96
C SER A 20 11.54 -16.02 31.33
N ARG A 21 12.81 -15.98 31.73
CA ARG A 21 13.20 -15.37 33.01
C ARG A 21 12.91 -13.88 33.05
N ARG A 22 13.23 -13.15 31.97
CA ARG A 22 12.98 -11.70 31.91
C ARG A 22 11.48 -11.41 31.87
N LEU A 23 10.70 -12.22 31.18
CA LEU A 23 9.24 -12.07 31.13
C LEU A 23 8.60 -12.28 32.51
N ARG A 24 9.08 -13.27 33.27
CA ARG A 24 8.68 -13.48 34.68
C ARG A 24 9.07 -12.31 35.58
N ASP A 25 10.28 -11.76 35.41
CA ASP A 25 10.75 -10.60 36.17
C ASP A 25 9.88 -9.36 35.93
N LEU A 26 9.50 -9.09 34.68
CA LEU A 26 8.56 -8.00 34.34
C LEU A 26 7.19 -8.20 35.00
N ASN A 27 6.69 -9.43 34.98
CA ASN A 27 5.38 -9.74 35.54
C ASN A 27 5.36 -9.65 37.07
N GLU A 28 6.37 -10.19 37.74
CA GLU A 28 6.41 -10.28 39.20
C GLU A 28 6.83 -8.98 39.87
N PHE A 29 7.72 -8.19 39.26
CA PHE A 29 8.27 -7.00 39.91
C PHE A 29 7.79 -5.68 39.28
N GLN A 30 7.77 -5.56 37.95
CA GLN A 30 7.51 -4.26 37.32
C GLN A 30 6.02 -3.91 37.25
N ILE A 31 5.14 -4.86 36.90
CA ILE A 31 3.69 -4.62 36.86
C ILE A 31 3.14 -4.25 38.25
N PRO A 32 3.44 -4.99 39.34
CA PRO A 32 2.88 -4.66 40.64
C PRO A 32 3.43 -3.34 41.17
N ARG A 33 4.72 -3.06 40.93
CA ARG A 33 5.34 -1.77 41.27
C ARG A 33 4.63 -0.61 40.57
N LEU A 34 4.30 -0.74 39.29
CA LEU A 34 3.52 0.27 38.57
C LEU A 34 2.10 0.42 39.10
N ARG A 35 1.45 -0.68 39.50
CA ARG A 35 0.09 -0.66 40.06
C ARG A 35 0.05 0.01 41.44
N GLU A 36 1.10 -0.15 42.24
CA GLU A 36 1.22 0.43 43.58
C GLU A 36 1.69 1.90 43.57
N CYS A 37 2.22 2.38 42.44
CA CYS A 37 2.62 3.78 42.29
C CYS A 37 1.41 4.72 42.32
N LYS A 38 1.20 5.35 43.49
CA LYS A 38 0.26 6.49 43.71
C LYS A 38 0.96 7.86 43.68
N GLY A 39 2.27 7.87 43.40
CA GLY A 39 3.13 9.04 43.46
C GLY A 39 2.92 10.07 42.33
N PRO A 40 3.81 11.08 42.21
CA PRO A 40 3.69 12.13 41.20
C PRO A 40 3.71 11.54 39.77
N LEU A 41 2.92 12.16 38.88
CA LEU A 41 2.73 11.72 37.49
C LEU A 41 4.04 11.48 36.73
N THR A 42 5.09 12.24 37.05
CA THR A 42 6.42 12.13 36.44
C THR A 42 7.09 10.77 36.71
N LEU A 43 6.95 10.25 37.93
CA LEU A 43 7.53 8.96 38.34
C LEU A 43 6.75 7.80 37.69
N GLN A 44 5.42 7.92 37.60
CA GLN A 44 4.58 6.97 36.87
C GLN A 44 4.96 6.93 35.38
N GLN A 45 5.17 8.08 34.76
CA GLN A 45 5.58 8.17 33.35
C GLN A 45 6.95 7.52 33.11
N GLN A 46 7.89 7.70 34.03
CA GLN A 46 9.21 7.07 33.94
C GLN A 46 9.11 5.53 33.96
N PHE A 47 8.40 4.95 34.93
CA PHE A 47 8.19 3.50 34.98
C PHE A 47 7.37 2.98 33.78
N ALA A 48 6.45 3.79 33.27
CA ALA A 48 5.68 3.45 32.07
C ALA A 48 6.52 3.50 30.79
N ALA A 49 7.60 4.29 30.75
CA ALA A 49 8.56 4.30 29.66
C ALA A 49 9.50 3.10 29.77
N GLU A 50 10.07 2.87 30.96
CA GLU A 50 10.93 1.71 31.25
C GLU A 50 10.23 0.38 30.91
N LEU A 51 8.98 0.20 31.33
CA LEU A 51 8.21 -1.01 30.99
C LEU A 51 7.96 -1.14 29.48
N ARG A 52 7.73 -0.03 28.76
CA ARG A 52 7.54 -0.08 27.30
C ARG A 52 8.83 -0.51 26.62
N ASP A 53 9.95 0.12 26.98
CA ASP A 53 11.27 -0.19 26.43
C ASP A 53 11.63 -1.67 26.71
N ASP A 54 11.33 -2.17 27.91
CA ASP A 54 11.55 -3.57 28.26
C ASP A 54 10.66 -4.54 27.46
N THR A 55 9.37 -4.21 27.28
CA THR A 55 8.47 -5.03 26.45
C THR A 55 8.84 -5.03 24.97
N GLU A 56 9.36 -3.92 24.45
CA GLU A 56 9.85 -3.81 23.08
C GLU A 56 11.18 -4.56 22.90
N ALA A 57 12.08 -4.46 23.88
CA ALA A 57 13.33 -5.22 23.89
C ALA A 57 13.10 -6.73 23.95
N ILE A 58 12.07 -7.20 24.67
CA ILE A 58 11.68 -8.62 24.65
C ILE A 58 11.06 -8.99 23.30
N ALA A 59 10.17 -8.17 22.74
CA ALA A 59 9.58 -8.43 21.44
C ALA A 59 10.65 -8.58 20.34
N LYS A 60 11.68 -7.73 20.35
CA LYS A 60 12.80 -7.84 19.42
C LYS A 60 13.59 -9.15 19.60
N ARG A 61 13.93 -9.52 20.84
CA ARG A 61 14.61 -10.80 21.11
C ARG A 61 13.77 -12.01 20.71
N LEU A 62 12.44 -11.87 20.72
CA LEU A 62 11.53 -12.93 20.32
C LEU A 62 11.47 -13.10 18.80
N GLU A 63 11.63 -12.00 18.05
CA GLU A 63 11.83 -12.04 16.59
C GLU A 63 13.21 -12.61 16.22
N ASP A 64 14.25 -12.25 16.97
CA ASP A 64 15.58 -12.87 16.81
C ASP A 64 15.52 -14.38 17.14
N PHE A 65 14.62 -14.79 18.05
CA PHE A 65 14.40 -16.20 18.39
C PHE A 65 13.53 -16.94 17.36
N SER A 66 12.55 -16.27 16.73
CA SER A 66 11.75 -16.87 15.64
C SER A 66 12.61 -17.14 14.41
N THR A 67 13.49 -16.20 14.05
CA THR A 67 14.46 -16.40 12.96
C THR A 67 15.42 -17.56 13.25
N LEU A 68 15.93 -17.65 14.49
CA LEU A 68 16.75 -18.80 14.92
C LEU A 68 15.99 -20.14 14.87
N ALA A 69 14.67 -20.12 15.08
CA ALA A 69 13.83 -21.31 14.95
C ALA A 69 13.63 -21.74 13.49
N GLU A 70 13.62 -20.79 12.55
CA GLU A 70 13.53 -21.05 11.11
C GLU A 70 14.84 -21.62 10.53
N ASP A 71 15.98 -21.22 11.08
CA ASP A 71 17.32 -21.69 10.70
C ASP A 71 17.64 -23.14 11.15
N GLN A 72 16.73 -23.77 11.91
CA GLN A 72 16.96 -25.09 12.47
C GLN A 72 16.92 -26.21 11.39
N GLU A 73 18.04 -26.91 11.20
CA GLU A 73 18.19 -27.94 10.16
C GLU A 73 17.33 -29.20 10.39
N ARG A 74 16.93 -29.47 11.64
CA ARG A 74 16.16 -30.67 12.00
C ARG A 74 14.69 -30.34 12.22
N GLU A 75 13.80 -30.96 11.44
CA GLU A 75 12.35 -30.75 11.51
C GLU A 75 11.76 -30.99 12.92
N ASN A 76 12.23 -32.00 13.65
CA ASN A 76 11.77 -32.27 15.01
C ASN A 76 12.16 -31.16 16.02
N GLU A 77 13.35 -30.58 15.86
CA GLU A 77 13.84 -29.50 16.71
C GLU A 77 13.13 -28.19 16.33
N ARG A 78 12.92 -27.94 15.03
CA ARG A 78 12.15 -26.81 14.49
C ARG A 78 10.72 -26.76 15.05
N VAL A 79 10.02 -27.90 15.07
CA VAL A 79 8.66 -27.98 15.64
C VAL A 79 8.66 -27.74 17.15
N GLN A 80 9.69 -28.16 17.88
CA GLN A 80 9.79 -27.94 19.32
C GLN A 80 10.12 -26.49 19.67
N VAL A 81 11.09 -25.89 18.98
CA VAL A 81 11.45 -24.47 19.14
C VAL A 81 10.28 -23.58 18.70
N GLY A 82 9.59 -23.91 17.62
CA GLY A 82 8.39 -23.19 17.18
C GLY A 82 7.26 -23.16 18.24
N LYS A 83 7.08 -24.25 19.02
CA LYS A 83 6.14 -24.25 20.15
C LYS A 83 6.58 -23.33 21.29
N TRP A 84 7.88 -23.28 21.57
CA TRP A 84 8.42 -22.34 22.56
C TRP A 84 8.27 -20.89 22.12
N VAL A 85 8.48 -20.61 20.84
CA VAL A 85 8.23 -19.30 20.24
C VAL A 85 6.76 -18.90 20.41
N SER A 86 5.81 -19.78 20.04
CA SER A 86 4.37 -19.47 20.17
C SER A 86 3.94 -19.24 21.62
N GLU A 87 4.42 -20.04 22.57
CA GLU A 87 4.11 -19.85 23.99
C GLU A 87 4.63 -18.51 24.50
N LEU A 88 5.87 -18.15 24.15
CA LEU A 88 6.45 -16.86 24.56
C LEU A 88 5.73 -15.67 23.92
N PHE A 89 5.23 -15.80 22.68
CA PHE A 89 4.41 -14.76 22.04
C PHE A 89 3.07 -14.57 22.77
N ASP A 90 2.43 -15.67 23.20
CA ASP A 90 1.19 -15.64 23.98
C ASP A 90 1.41 -15.02 25.37
N GLU A 91 2.49 -15.39 26.06
CA GLU A 91 2.85 -14.78 27.35
C GLU A 91 3.16 -13.28 27.20
N LEU A 92 3.84 -12.87 26.13
CA LEU A 92 4.12 -11.47 25.82
C LEU A 92 2.81 -10.69 25.54
N ALA A 93 1.88 -11.27 24.78
CA ALA A 93 0.58 -10.66 24.51
C ALA A 93 -0.22 -10.46 25.81
N ARG A 94 -0.24 -11.46 26.70
CA ARG A 94 -0.83 -11.35 28.04
C ARG A 94 -0.17 -10.24 28.84
N LEU A 95 1.17 -10.20 28.89
CA LEU A 95 1.94 -9.17 29.58
C LEU A 95 1.63 -7.75 29.05
N LYS A 96 1.49 -7.60 27.73
CA LYS A 96 1.08 -6.33 27.10
C LYS A 96 -0.34 -5.90 27.49
N SER A 97 -1.26 -6.86 27.67
CA SER A 97 -2.60 -6.53 28.16
C SER A 97 -2.59 -6.10 29.64
N GLU A 98 -1.81 -6.80 30.47
CA GLU A 98 -1.72 -6.57 31.90
C GLU A 98 -0.97 -5.28 32.24
N SER A 99 0.10 -4.98 31.52
CA SER A 99 0.80 -3.69 31.61
C SER A 99 -0.11 -2.50 31.29
N ARG A 100 -0.93 -2.59 30.23
CA ARG A 100 -1.93 -1.56 29.91
C ARG A 100 -2.98 -1.44 31.02
N ALA A 101 -3.45 -2.56 31.56
CA ALA A 101 -4.41 -2.55 32.67
C ALA A 101 -3.81 -1.90 33.94
N ALA A 102 -2.57 -2.22 34.29
CA ALA A 102 -1.85 -1.65 35.43
C ALA A 102 -1.56 -0.15 35.26
N LEU A 103 -1.22 0.30 34.05
CA LEU A 103 -1.05 1.73 33.73
C LEU A 103 -2.36 2.51 33.88
N LEU A 104 -3.47 1.94 33.41
CA LEU A 104 -4.78 2.57 33.58
C LEU A 104 -5.23 2.56 35.05
N ALA A 105 -4.95 1.48 35.79
CA ALA A 105 -5.27 1.39 37.21
C ALA A 105 -4.50 2.43 38.04
N SER A 106 -3.19 2.56 37.82
CA SER A 106 -2.36 3.56 38.51
C SER A 106 -2.75 4.99 38.13
N LYS A 107 -3.05 5.26 36.85
CA LYS A 107 -3.54 6.58 36.42
C LYS A 107 -4.87 6.93 37.11
N ARG A 108 -5.83 6.00 37.15
CA ARG A 108 -7.10 6.21 37.87
C ARG A 108 -6.88 6.45 39.36
N ALA A 109 -5.92 5.76 39.98
CA ALA A 109 -5.58 5.97 41.39
C ALA A 109 -4.99 7.36 41.64
N ILE A 110 -4.09 7.83 40.77
CA ILE A 110 -3.51 9.19 40.84
C ILE A 110 -4.59 10.26 40.60
N ASP A 111 -5.45 10.07 39.60
CA ASP A 111 -6.54 11.00 39.32
C ASP A 111 -7.54 11.08 40.50
N ASN A 112 -7.80 9.95 41.16
CA ASN A 112 -8.64 9.91 42.35
C ASN A 112 -7.98 10.63 43.54
N ASP A 113 -6.69 10.41 43.77
CA ASP A 113 -5.93 11.09 44.83
C ASP A 113 -5.81 12.61 44.57
N ALA A 114 -5.66 13.01 43.31
CA ALA A 114 -5.69 14.43 42.94
C ALA A 114 -7.08 15.07 43.15
N ARG A 115 -8.15 14.31 42.92
CA ARG A 115 -9.53 14.75 43.20
C ARG A 115 -9.79 14.87 44.70
N SER A 116 -9.44 13.87 45.50
CA SER A 116 -9.64 13.93 46.96
C SER A 116 -8.87 15.10 47.59
N ARG A 117 -7.62 15.34 47.17
CA ARG A 117 -6.84 16.51 47.62
C ARG A 117 -7.51 17.85 47.26
N ARG A 118 -8.14 17.93 46.07
CA ARG A 118 -8.88 19.14 45.67
C ARG A 118 -10.13 19.33 46.53
N ASP A 119 -10.87 18.26 46.79
CA ASP A 119 -12.10 18.32 47.58
C ASP A 119 -11.81 18.69 49.05
N GLU A 120 -10.69 18.23 49.61
CA GLU A 120 -10.20 18.65 50.94
C GLU A 120 -9.84 20.14 50.99
N LEU A 121 -9.15 20.66 49.97
CA LEU A 121 -8.78 22.08 49.90
C LEU A 121 -10.00 22.98 49.69
N LEU A 122 -10.95 22.60 48.82
CA LEU A 122 -12.18 23.35 48.61
C LEU A 122 -13.11 23.31 49.85
N GLY A 123 -13.17 22.16 50.53
CA GLY A 123 -13.85 22.03 51.81
C GLY A 123 -13.26 22.96 52.88
N SER A 124 -11.94 23.17 52.87
CA SER A 124 -11.27 24.10 53.78
C SER A 124 -11.52 25.58 53.42
N ALA A 125 -11.62 25.92 52.13
CA ALA A 125 -11.89 27.28 51.66
C ALA A 125 -13.31 27.75 52.00
N ALA A 126 -14.31 26.87 51.86
CA ALA A 126 -15.70 27.18 52.25
C ALA A 126 -15.83 27.43 53.78
N LEU A 127 -15.02 26.76 54.59
CA LEU A 127 -14.95 27.01 56.04
C LEU A 127 -14.24 28.33 56.39
N GLN A 128 -13.37 28.83 55.50
CA GLN A 128 -12.66 30.09 55.67
C GLN A 128 -13.53 31.29 55.26
N GLU A 129 -14.35 31.17 54.21
CA GLU A 129 -15.33 32.18 53.82
C GLU A 129 -16.36 32.46 54.92
N LYS A 130 -16.81 31.40 55.62
CA LYS A 130 -17.70 31.52 56.78
C LYS A 130 -17.10 32.35 57.93
N ARG A 131 -15.77 32.32 58.10
CA ARG A 131 -15.06 33.14 59.10
C ARG A 131 -14.83 34.59 58.63
N ALA A 132 -14.74 34.81 57.32
CA ALA A 132 -14.60 36.16 56.76
C ALA A 132 -15.91 36.95 56.85
N ALA A 133 -17.06 36.30 56.69
CA ALA A 133 -18.38 36.94 56.85
C ALA A 133 -18.65 37.49 58.27
N GLU A 134 -18.01 36.91 59.30
CA GLU A 134 -18.12 37.39 60.69
C GLU A 134 -17.27 38.65 60.97
N ALA A 135 -16.28 38.94 60.12
CA ALA A 135 -15.39 40.10 60.24
C ALA A 135 -15.97 41.39 59.61
N GLU A 136 -16.96 41.29 58.72
CA GLU A 136 -17.56 42.44 58.03
C GLU A 136 -18.49 43.29 58.90
N ALA A 137 -18.93 42.80 60.06
CA ALA A 137 -19.82 43.51 60.98
C ALA A 137 -19.20 44.74 61.67
N HIS A 138 -17.88 44.93 61.58
CA HIS A 138 -17.14 45.95 62.35
C HIS A 138 -16.90 47.30 61.61
N LYS A 139 -17.40 47.47 60.38
CA LYS A 139 -16.94 48.48 59.42
C LYS A 139 -17.71 49.83 59.40
N GLN A 140 -18.46 50.18 60.45
CA GLN A 140 -19.41 51.32 60.40
C GLN A 140 -18.90 52.67 61.00
N ARG A 141 -17.67 52.78 61.52
CA ARG A 141 -17.21 53.98 62.26
C ARG A 141 -16.43 55.05 61.46
N ALA A 142 -16.14 54.84 60.18
CA ALA A 142 -15.21 55.70 59.43
C ALA A 142 -15.94 56.46 58.30
N THR A 143 -16.58 57.60 58.58
CA THR A 143 -17.35 58.37 57.58
C THR A 143 -16.74 59.71 57.17
N GLU A 144 -15.85 60.29 57.96
CA GLU A 144 -15.14 61.54 57.62
C GLU A 144 -13.78 61.26 56.97
N ASP A 145 -13.10 60.19 57.42
CA ASP A 145 -11.98 59.56 56.72
C ASP A 145 -12.34 59.15 55.28
N LYS A 146 -13.63 59.01 54.94
CA LYS A 146 -14.08 58.60 53.60
C LYS A 146 -13.72 59.59 52.50
N LEU A 147 -13.59 60.88 52.79
CA LEU A 147 -13.33 61.86 51.73
C LEU A 147 -11.84 61.91 51.35
N MET A 148 -10.95 61.89 52.35
CA MET A 148 -9.50 61.69 52.10
C MET A 148 -9.24 60.28 51.58
N ALA A 149 -9.89 59.26 52.14
CA ALA A 149 -9.81 57.89 51.64
C ALA A 149 -10.38 57.76 50.22
N ALA A 150 -11.36 58.56 49.79
CA ALA A 150 -11.85 58.53 48.41
C ALA A 150 -10.80 59.04 47.41
N SER A 151 -10.01 60.05 47.77
CA SER A 151 -8.92 60.55 46.93
C SER A 151 -7.74 59.57 46.89
N ASP A 152 -7.45 58.95 48.04
CA ASP A 152 -6.44 57.90 48.16
C ASP A 152 -6.89 56.62 47.43
N ASP A 153 -8.19 56.30 47.42
CA ASP A 153 -8.78 55.16 46.72
C ASP A 153 -8.76 55.36 45.20
N VAL A 154 -8.98 56.57 44.69
CA VAL A 154 -8.77 56.86 43.26
C VAL A 154 -7.30 56.67 42.87
N THR A 155 -6.37 57.12 43.72
CA THR A 155 -4.93 56.96 43.48
C THR A 155 -4.50 55.50 43.57
N GLU A 156 -5.03 54.75 44.53
CA GLU A 156 -4.80 53.33 44.70
C GLU A 156 -5.47 52.53 43.57
N ALA A 157 -6.65 52.93 43.10
CA ALA A 157 -7.30 52.33 41.94
C ALA A 157 -6.49 52.52 40.65
N LEU A 158 -5.84 53.68 40.47
CA LEU A 158 -4.97 53.94 39.33
C LEU A 158 -3.67 53.14 39.45
N ARG A 159 -3.04 53.08 40.63
CA ARG A 159 -1.91 52.18 40.90
C ARG A 159 -2.27 50.72 40.66
N ARG A 160 -3.45 50.29 41.12
CA ARG A 160 -3.99 48.95 40.90
C ARG A 160 -4.22 48.67 39.43
N THR A 161 -4.77 49.62 38.68
CA THR A 161 -4.95 49.51 37.22
C THR A 161 -3.60 49.42 36.51
N THR A 162 -2.61 50.18 36.96
CA THR A 162 -1.24 50.12 36.39
C THR A 162 -0.59 48.76 36.65
N ARG A 163 -0.72 48.23 37.88
CA ARG A 163 -0.28 46.87 38.23
C ARG A 163 -1.03 45.80 37.43
N LEU A 164 -2.34 45.96 37.22
CA LEU A 164 -3.15 45.06 36.40
C LEU A 164 -2.73 45.09 34.93
N MET A 165 -2.43 46.28 34.40
CA MET A 165 -1.94 46.44 33.04
C MET A 165 -0.56 45.81 32.86
N GLN A 166 0.32 45.92 33.85
CA GLN A 166 1.60 45.20 33.89
C GLN A 166 1.40 43.68 33.91
N GLN A 167 0.48 43.19 34.75
CA GLN A 167 0.17 41.77 34.85
C GLN A 167 -0.43 41.21 33.55
N GLU A 168 -1.32 41.95 32.88
CA GLU A 168 -1.87 41.54 31.58
C GLU A 168 -0.81 41.59 30.48
N LEU A 169 0.14 42.52 30.54
CA LEU A 169 1.28 42.53 29.62
C LEU A 169 2.20 41.32 29.83
N GLU A 170 2.55 40.99 31.07
CA GLU A 170 3.32 39.77 31.38
C GLU A 170 2.59 38.51 30.89
N ARG A 171 1.27 38.45 31.13
CA ARG A 171 0.42 37.37 30.64
C ARG A 171 0.38 37.29 29.12
N SER A 172 0.32 38.44 28.44
CA SER A 172 0.33 38.52 26.98
C SER A 172 1.66 38.06 26.41
N VAL A 173 2.79 38.47 27.01
CA VAL A 173 4.13 38.01 26.62
C VAL A 173 4.25 36.50 26.79
N LEU A 174 3.78 35.94 27.91
CA LEU A 174 3.80 34.49 28.15
C LEU A 174 2.92 33.74 27.13
N SER A 175 1.74 34.29 26.80
CA SER A 175 0.88 33.76 25.74
C SER A 175 1.56 33.78 24.37
N THR A 176 2.24 34.87 24.02
CA THR A 176 2.99 34.96 22.75
C THR A 176 4.16 33.98 22.70
N GLN A 177 4.85 33.73 23.82
CA GLN A 177 5.90 32.73 23.91
C GLN A 177 5.33 31.32 23.71
N MET A 178 4.20 30.98 24.33
CA MET A 178 3.52 29.71 24.11
C MET A 178 3.06 29.53 22.66
N LEU A 179 2.55 30.59 22.02
CA LEU A 179 2.18 30.56 20.61
C LEU A 179 3.40 30.37 19.70
N GLN A 180 4.53 31.02 20.01
CA GLN A 180 5.79 30.82 19.30
C GLN A 180 6.33 29.40 19.48
N GLU A 181 6.26 28.85 20.68
CA GLU A 181 6.66 27.47 20.98
C GLU A 181 5.76 26.47 20.24
N SER A 182 4.44 26.65 20.27
CA SER A 182 3.49 25.84 19.48
C SER A 182 3.79 25.93 17.98
N SER A 183 4.09 27.14 17.48
CA SER A 183 4.50 27.34 16.08
C SER A 183 5.82 26.65 15.75
N LYS A 184 6.78 26.64 16.69
CA LYS A 184 8.06 25.94 16.54
C LYS A 184 7.86 24.43 16.49
N THR A 185 6.99 23.90 17.35
CA THR A 185 6.62 22.48 17.36
C THR A 185 5.91 22.09 16.06
N LEU A 186 4.97 22.90 15.58
CA LEU A 186 4.32 22.66 14.28
C LEU A 186 5.33 22.63 13.13
N ARG A 187 6.28 23.57 13.09
CA ARG A 187 7.36 23.58 12.09
C ARG A 187 8.23 22.32 12.19
N SER A 188 8.65 21.94 13.39
CA SER A 188 9.41 20.70 13.59
C SER A 188 8.64 19.47 13.15
N THR A 189 7.33 19.42 13.38
CA THR A 189 6.47 18.33 12.91
C THR A 189 6.39 18.33 11.39
N THR A 190 6.22 19.49 10.76
CA THR A 190 6.26 19.61 9.29
C THR A 190 7.59 19.12 8.72
N ASP A 191 8.72 19.46 9.34
CA ASP A 191 10.05 18.97 8.91
C ASP A 191 10.19 17.44 9.03
N VAL A 192 9.58 16.83 10.06
CA VAL A 192 9.55 15.36 10.18
C VAL A 192 8.68 14.75 9.08
N TYR A 193 7.53 15.34 8.78
CA TYR A 193 6.65 14.87 7.70
C TYR A 193 7.34 14.97 6.33
N THR A 194 8.08 16.05 6.04
CA THR A 194 8.82 16.17 4.78
C THR A 194 9.96 15.16 4.68
N ASN A 195 10.65 14.85 5.77
CA ASN A 195 11.66 13.79 5.78
C ASN A 195 11.03 12.41 5.52
N LEU A 196 9.91 12.11 6.16
CA LEU A 196 9.17 10.87 5.90
C LEU A 196 8.71 10.75 4.45
N ASP A 197 8.25 11.84 3.84
CA ASP A 197 7.84 11.86 2.44
C ASP A 197 9.02 11.60 1.50
N ASN A 198 10.18 12.22 1.76
CA ASN A 198 11.42 11.93 1.03
C ASN A 198 11.84 10.45 1.16
N LEU A 199 11.73 9.86 2.35
CA LEU A 199 12.00 8.43 2.54
C LEU A 199 11.01 7.55 1.79
N MET A 200 9.73 7.95 1.73
CA MET A 200 8.68 7.24 0.99
C MET A 200 8.95 7.30 -0.51
N ASP A 201 9.34 8.45 -1.05
CA ASP A 201 9.79 8.61 -2.43
C ASP A 201 11.00 7.74 -2.76
N VAL A 202 12.02 7.73 -1.88
CA VAL A 202 13.19 6.84 -2.04
C VAL A 202 12.75 5.38 -2.04
N SER A 203 11.82 5.00 -1.16
CA SER A 203 11.28 3.63 -1.12
C SER A 203 10.58 3.26 -2.43
N GLN A 204 9.77 4.16 -3.01
CA GLN A 204 9.10 3.92 -4.29
C GLN A 204 10.10 3.81 -5.45
N VAL A 205 11.14 4.64 -5.45
CA VAL A 205 12.21 4.59 -6.46
C VAL A 205 12.94 3.25 -6.36
N LEU A 206 13.28 2.80 -5.16
CA LEU A 206 13.96 1.52 -4.94
C LEU A 206 13.09 0.33 -5.37
N ILE A 207 11.80 0.35 -5.03
CA ILE A 207 10.83 -0.68 -5.45
C ILE A 207 10.71 -0.71 -6.97
N LYS A 208 10.60 0.44 -7.63
CA LYS A 208 10.58 0.54 -9.10
C LYS A 208 11.89 0.06 -9.73
N ALA A 209 13.03 0.35 -9.11
CA ALA A 209 14.33 -0.12 -9.59
C ALA A 209 14.43 -1.66 -9.49
N LEU A 210 13.96 -2.25 -8.40
CA LEU A 210 13.95 -3.70 -8.20
C LEU A 210 12.98 -4.38 -9.17
N GLN A 211 11.77 -3.82 -9.35
CA GLN A 211 10.82 -4.31 -10.35
C GLN A 211 11.38 -4.25 -11.78
N ARG A 212 12.13 -3.19 -12.11
CA ARG A 212 12.77 -3.07 -13.43
C ARG A 212 13.91 -4.07 -13.61
N ALA A 213 14.68 -4.35 -12.56
CA ALA A 213 15.71 -5.38 -12.59
C ALA A 213 15.09 -6.77 -12.82
N ASP A 214 14.03 -7.11 -12.07
CA ASP A 214 13.29 -8.37 -12.24
C ASP A 214 12.66 -8.51 -13.63
N TRP A 215 12.11 -7.41 -14.16
CA TRP A 215 11.55 -7.42 -15.51
C TRP A 215 12.64 -7.64 -16.57
N MET A 216 13.81 -7.03 -16.40
CA MET A 216 14.92 -7.18 -17.34
C MET A 216 15.53 -8.59 -17.27
N ASP A 217 15.61 -9.18 -16.07
CA ASP A 217 16.03 -10.57 -15.89
C ASP A 217 15.07 -11.55 -16.59
N ARG A 218 13.75 -11.34 -16.43
CA ARG A 218 12.73 -12.11 -17.16
C ARG A 218 12.82 -11.97 -18.67
N ILE A 219 13.22 -10.81 -19.19
CA ILE A 219 13.46 -10.63 -20.62
C ILE A 219 14.70 -11.41 -21.07
N ILE A 220 15.79 -11.38 -20.29
CA ILE A 220 17.02 -12.10 -20.62
C ILE A 220 16.77 -13.60 -20.67
N ILE A 221 16.06 -14.16 -19.68
CA ILE A 221 15.73 -15.59 -19.68
C ILE A 221 14.82 -15.95 -20.88
N GLY A 222 13.85 -15.09 -21.19
CA GLY A 222 13.00 -15.24 -22.38
C GLY A 222 13.78 -15.20 -23.70
N LEU A 223 14.74 -14.27 -23.84
CA LEU A 223 15.60 -14.15 -25.02
C LEU A 223 16.47 -15.40 -25.19
N SER A 224 17.08 -15.89 -24.10
CA SER A 224 17.92 -17.09 -24.12
C SER A 224 17.13 -18.33 -24.57
N PHE A 225 15.90 -18.49 -24.06
CA PHE A 225 15.00 -19.55 -24.46
C PHE A 225 14.54 -19.40 -25.91
N GLY A 226 14.30 -18.16 -26.37
CA GLY A 226 13.98 -17.84 -27.75
C GLY A 226 15.09 -18.25 -28.73
N VAL A 227 16.35 -17.92 -28.43
CA VAL A 227 17.51 -18.34 -29.25
C VAL A 227 17.68 -19.85 -29.25
N PHE A 228 17.47 -20.50 -28.10
CA PHE A 228 17.49 -21.96 -28.01
C PHE A 228 16.42 -22.60 -28.89
N LEU A 229 15.16 -22.14 -28.80
CA LEU A 229 14.08 -22.63 -29.65
C LEU A 229 14.32 -22.34 -31.12
N LEU A 230 14.84 -21.17 -31.47
CA LEU A 230 15.19 -20.83 -32.86
C LEU A 230 16.27 -21.78 -33.39
N THR A 231 17.26 -22.11 -32.58
CA THR A 231 18.32 -23.08 -32.92
C THR A 231 17.75 -24.48 -33.08
N MET A 232 16.90 -24.91 -32.16
CA MET A 232 16.24 -26.22 -32.21
C MET A 232 15.32 -26.35 -33.43
N ALA A 233 14.54 -25.31 -33.73
CA ALA A 233 13.71 -25.20 -34.93
C ALA A 233 14.57 -25.16 -36.20
N TYR A 234 15.71 -24.47 -36.19
CA TYR A 234 16.65 -24.46 -37.32
C TYR A 234 17.21 -25.85 -37.60
N ILE A 235 17.60 -26.60 -36.56
CA ILE A 235 18.06 -27.99 -36.68
C ILE A 235 16.94 -28.87 -37.24
N VAL A 236 15.71 -28.74 -36.74
CA VAL A 236 14.56 -29.49 -37.27
C VAL A 236 14.30 -29.12 -38.72
N LYS A 237 14.30 -27.84 -39.08
CA LYS A 237 14.14 -27.38 -40.45
C LYS A 237 15.24 -27.95 -41.35
N SER A 238 16.51 -27.73 -41.02
CA SER A 238 17.60 -28.19 -41.88
C SER A 238 17.66 -29.72 -41.95
N ARG A 239 17.48 -30.43 -40.84
CA ARG A 239 17.63 -31.88 -40.84
C ARG A 239 16.41 -32.60 -41.38
N VAL A 240 15.21 -32.23 -40.93
CA VAL A 240 13.98 -32.93 -41.32
C VAL A 240 13.55 -32.43 -42.69
N VAL A 241 13.51 -31.12 -42.95
CA VAL A 241 12.99 -30.63 -44.23
C VAL A 241 13.97 -30.90 -45.37
N ASP A 242 15.27 -30.63 -45.23
CA ASP A 242 16.20 -30.86 -46.36
C ASP A 242 16.41 -32.36 -46.63
N ARG A 243 16.52 -33.21 -45.59
CA ARG A 243 16.57 -34.67 -45.81
C ARG A 243 15.24 -35.26 -46.24
N ALA A 244 14.10 -34.81 -45.72
CA ALA A 244 12.80 -35.30 -46.18
C ALA A 244 12.54 -34.90 -47.64
N ILE A 245 12.88 -33.67 -48.05
CA ILE A 245 12.79 -33.25 -49.46
C ILE A 245 13.73 -34.10 -50.31
N THR A 246 14.98 -34.32 -49.87
CA THR A 246 15.93 -35.14 -50.63
C THR A 246 15.47 -36.60 -50.75
N VAL A 247 15.00 -37.22 -49.66
CA VAL A 247 14.50 -38.60 -49.66
C VAL A 247 13.19 -38.72 -50.44
N ALA A 248 12.30 -37.73 -50.37
CA ALA A 248 11.06 -37.72 -51.17
C ALA A 248 11.33 -37.52 -52.67
N THR A 249 12.36 -36.75 -53.03
CA THR A 249 12.75 -36.52 -54.43
C THR A 249 13.72 -37.58 -54.97
N LEU A 250 14.35 -38.39 -54.12
CA LEU A 250 15.26 -39.48 -54.53
C LEU A 250 14.58 -40.56 -55.40
N PRO A 251 13.41 -41.13 -55.04
CA PRO A 251 12.72 -42.08 -55.93
C PRO A 251 12.28 -41.40 -57.24
N LEU A 252 11.95 -40.10 -57.20
CA LEU A 252 11.55 -39.30 -58.36
C LEU A 252 12.73 -38.92 -59.29
N ARG A 253 13.95 -38.88 -58.76
CA ARG A 253 15.19 -38.61 -59.51
C ARG A 253 15.83 -39.89 -60.04
N LEU A 254 15.76 -40.98 -59.27
CA LEU A 254 16.31 -42.29 -59.63
C LEU A 254 15.47 -42.97 -60.71
N MET A 255 14.14 -42.78 -60.63
CA MET A 255 13.27 -42.99 -61.77
C MET A 255 13.46 -41.78 -62.70
N GLY A 256 14.42 -41.83 -63.63
CA GLY A 256 14.77 -40.69 -64.49
C GLY A 256 13.54 -39.99 -65.10
N ALA A 257 13.64 -38.69 -65.38
CA ALA A 257 12.51 -37.82 -65.76
C ALA A 257 11.57 -38.41 -66.84
N GLY A 258 12.08 -39.25 -67.74
CA GLY A 258 11.27 -39.99 -68.72
C GLY A 258 10.24 -40.95 -68.11
N HIS A 259 10.61 -41.74 -67.10
CA HIS A 259 9.67 -42.69 -66.45
C HIS A 259 8.66 -41.97 -65.56
N VAL A 260 9.03 -40.85 -64.94
CA VAL A 260 8.10 -40.04 -64.14
C VAL A 260 7.09 -39.33 -65.03
N ILE A 261 7.48 -38.79 -66.19
CA ILE A 261 6.53 -38.21 -67.15
C ILE A 261 5.57 -39.28 -67.67
N ILE A 262 6.05 -40.49 -67.98
CA ILE A 262 5.19 -41.61 -68.40
C ILE A 262 4.27 -42.08 -67.27
N LEU A 263 4.75 -42.16 -66.02
CA LEU A 263 3.93 -42.53 -64.87
C LEU A 263 2.89 -41.45 -64.53
N VAL A 264 3.26 -40.17 -64.60
CA VAL A 264 2.34 -39.05 -64.39
C VAL A 264 1.33 -38.95 -65.53
N GLU A 265 1.72 -39.15 -66.78
CA GLU A 265 0.80 -39.16 -67.92
C GLU A 265 -0.14 -40.37 -67.89
N SER A 266 0.33 -41.54 -67.44
CA SER A 266 -0.51 -42.73 -67.24
C SER A 266 -1.45 -42.60 -66.04
N ILE A 267 -1.01 -42.02 -64.91
CA ILE A 267 -1.87 -41.72 -63.76
C ILE A 267 -2.88 -40.61 -64.11
N MET A 268 -2.48 -39.57 -64.84
CA MET A 268 -3.37 -38.48 -65.25
C MET A 268 -4.37 -38.94 -66.31
N ARG A 269 -3.97 -39.85 -67.24
CA ARG A 269 -4.89 -40.57 -68.16
C ARG A 269 -5.82 -41.52 -67.42
N ALA A 270 -5.34 -42.24 -66.39
CA ALA A 270 -6.18 -43.09 -65.56
C ALA A 270 -7.19 -42.25 -64.74
N LEU A 271 -6.77 -41.10 -64.21
CA LEU A 271 -7.63 -40.20 -63.44
C LEU A 271 -8.69 -39.52 -64.32
N THR A 272 -8.37 -39.19 -65.59
CA THR A 272 -9.34 -38.66 -66.57
C THR A 272 -10.32 -39.74 -67.06
N VAL A 273 -9.88 -41.00 -67.23
CA VAL A 273 -10.77 -42.13 -67.55
C VAL A 273 -11.65 -42.52 -66.34
N MET A 274 -11.14 -42.38 -65.12
CA MET A 274 -11.89 -42.64 -63.89
C MET A 274 -12.93 -41.53 -63.62
N HIS A 275 -12.63 -40.27 -63.96
CA HIS A 275 -13.63 -39.18 -63.95
C HIS A 275 -14.68 -39.30 -65.08
N ALA A 276 -14.38 -39.99 -66.18
CA ALA A 276 -15.34 -40.23 -67.28
C ALA A 276 -16.25 -41.46 -67.07
N ARG A 277 -16.00 -42.28 -66.04
CA ARG A 277 -16.79 -43.49 -65.72
C ARG A 277 -17.45 -43.50 -64.33
N SER A 278 -17.63 -42.32 -63.74
CA SER A 278 -18.54 -42.15 -62.60
C SER A 278 -19.53 -41.04 -62.87
N SER A 279 -20.35 -41.25 -63.89
CA SER A 279 -21.67 -40.63 -63.95
C SER A 279 -22.52 -41.16 -62.78
N LYS A 280 -22.84 -40.25 -61.86
CA LYS A 280 -23.90 -40.33 -60.83
C LYS A 280 -23.57 -41.16 -59.59
N VAL A 281 -23.18 -40.49 -58.50
CA VAL A 281 -24.05 -40.29 -57.33
C VAL A 281 -23.56 -39.02 -56.60
N THR A 282 -24.50 -38.08 -56.52
CA THR A 282 -24.45 -36.79 -55.88
C THR A 282 -24.51 -36.93 -54.37
N THR A 283 -23.50 -36.49 -53.62
CA THR A 283 -23.72 -35.76 -52.35
C THR A 283 -22.46 -34.96 -51.96
N THR A 284 -22.66 -33.66 -51.74
CA THR A 284 -21.79 -32.69 -51.05
C THR A 284 -20.41 -32.35 -51.65
N GLN A 285 -20.40 -31.81 -52.87
CA GLN A 285 -19.41 -30.79 -53.26
C GLN A 285 -20.13 -29.45 -53.47
N SER A 286 -20.49 -28.78 -52.38
CA SER A 286 -21.01 -27.40 -52.43
C SER A 286 -20.77 -26.63 -51.13
N LEU A 287 -19.59 -26.78 -50.51
CA LEU A 287 -19.19 -25.94 -49.37
C LEU A 287 -17.72 -25.49 -49.39
N LEU A 288 -16.95 -25.79 -50.44
CA LEU A 288 -15.56 -25.31 -50.57
C LEU A 288 -15.29 -24.51 -51.85
N ALA A 289 -16.34 -24.21 -52.63
CA ALA A 289 -16.27 -23.33 -53.80
C ALA A 289 -17.05 -22.02 -53.63
N GLN A 290 -17.33 -21.62 -52.38
CA GLN A 290 -17.95 -20.32 -52.06
C GLN A 290 -17.19 -19.55 -50.95
N THR A 291 -15.88 -19.76 -50.84
CA THR A 291 -14.99 -18.88 -50.05
C THR A 291 -13.79 -18.35 -50.85
N THR A 292 -13.69 -18.66 -52.15
CA THR A 292 -12.58 -18.21 -53.01
C THR A 292 -12.89 -16.94 -53.81
N THR A 293 -13.98 -16.23 -53.51
CA THR A 293 -14.30 -14.93 -54.15
C THR A 293 -14.51 -13.77 -53.17
N THR A 294 -14.20 -13.92 -51.89
CA THR A 294 -14.10 -12.79 -50.93
C THR A 294 -12.69 -12.55 -50.39
N ALA A 295 -11.70 -13.39 -50.73
CA ALA A 295 -10.29 -13.15 -50.40
C ALA A 295 -9.50 -12.43 -51.52
N LYS A 296 -10.12 -12.19 -52.69
CA LYS A 296 -9.47 -11.55 -53.86
C LYS A 296 -9.82 -10.07 -54.05
N THR A 297 -10.57 -9.48 -53.12
CA THR A 297 -10.89 -8.04 -53.09
C THR A 297 -10.33 -7.30 -51.87
N LEU A 298 -9.62 -7.99 -50.97
CA LEU A 298 -8.91 -7.35 -49.83
C LEU A 298 -7.38 -7.44 -49.93
N ALA A 299 -6.85 -8.13 -50.93
CA ALA A 299 -5.40 -8.31 -51.12
C ALA A 299 -4.78 -7.36 -52.16
N THR A 300 -5.53 -6.37 -52.67
CA THR A 300 -5.03 -5.40 -53.67
C THR A 300 -4.81 -3.99 -53.11
N SER A 301 -4.85 -3.80 -51.79
CA SER A 301 -4.49 -2.51 -51.17
C SER A 301 -3.21 -2.55 -50.34
N LEU A 302 -2.52 -3.69 -50.24
CA LEU A 302 -1.36 -3.78 -49.37
C LEU A 302 -0.23 -4.66 -49.92
N ALA A 303 0.22 -4.35 -51.13
CA ALA A 303 1.54 -4.74 -51.60
C ALA A 303 2.00 -3.86 -52.77
N THR A 304 2.59 -2.70 -52.46
CA THR A 304 3.80 -2.15 -53.11
C THR A 304 4.32 -1.13 -52.10
N THR A 305 5.54 -1.20 -51.56
CA THR A 305 6.78 -1.63 -52.19
C THR A 305 7.80 -2.05 -51.12
N THR A 306 8.35 -3.24 -51.28
CA THR A 306 9.77 -3.62 -51.07
C THR A 306 10.72 -2.47 -51.44
N THR A 307 11.92 -2.23 -50.91
CA THR A 307 12.99 -2.96 -50.18
C THR A 307 14.14 -1.96 -50.12
N GLN A 308 14.94 -1.90 -49.05
CA GLN A 308 16.42 -1.98 -49.12
C GLN A 308 17.11 -1.71 -47.78
N THR A 309 18.28 -2.34 -47.70
CA THR A 309 19.25 -2.50 -46.62
C THR A 309 20.22 -1.32 -46.48
N GLU A 310 20.82 -1.23 -45.29
CA GLU A 310 22.16 -0.72 -44.92
C GLU A 310 22.39 0.76 -44.48
N THR A 311 22.89 0.86 -43.22
CA THR A 311 23.94 1.76 -42.68
C THR A 311 23.55 3.06 -41.93
N SER A 312 23.95 3.07 -40.65
CA SER A 312 24.39 4.18 -39.78
C SER A 312 23.47 5.36 -39.40
N ALA A 313 23.38 5.54 -38.07
CA ALA A 313 23.32 6.79 -37.31
C ALA A 313 21.98 7.58 -37.19
N SER A 314 21.68 7.92 -35.93
CA SER A 314 21.02 9.14 -35.44
C SER A 314 19.48 9.24 -35.39
N THR A 315 18.98 9.29 -34.14
CA THR A 315 18.00 10.24 -33.57
C THR A 315 16.63 10.51 -34.23
N SER A 316 15.59 10.28 -33.42
CA SER A 316 14.34 11.05 -33.24
C SER A 316 13.27 11.07 -34.35
N THR A 317 12.01 11.20 -33.90
CA THR A 317 10.77 11.54 -34.63
C THR A 317 10.11 10.45 -35.51
N ALA A 318 9.15 9.72 -34.92
CA ALA A 318 8.03 9.06 -35.64
C ALA A 318 6.90 8.61 -34.68
N LEU A 319 6.57 9.43 -33.68
CA LEU A 319 5.47 9.18 -32.73
C LEU A 319 4.22 10.04 -33.01
N ASP A 320 4.19 10.82 -34.10
CA ASP A 320 3.17 11.87 -34.30
C ASP A 320 2.10 11.63 -35.38
N THR A 321 2.08 10.48 -36.06
CA THR A 321 1.13 10.26 -37.18
C THR A 321 0.05 9.20 -36.95
N LEU A 322 -0.15 8.74 -35.71
CA LEU A 322 -1.19 7.77 -35.37
C LEU A 322 -2.13 8.20 -34.23
N ALA A 323 -2.23 9.51 -33.96
CA ALA A 323 -3.12 10.08 -32.95
C ALA A 323 -4.25 10.98 -33.52
N SER A 324 -4.30 11.22 -34.84
CA SER A 324 -5.20 12.22 -35.44
C SER A 324 -6.32 11.67 -36.32
N SER A 325 -6.74 10.41 -36.16
CA SER A 325 -7.85 9.86 -36.97
C SER A 325 -8.98 9.19 -36.18
N ALA A 326 -8.96 9.24 -34.85
CA ALA A 326 -10.02 8.66 -34.00
C ALA A 326 -10.76 9.69 -33.12
N THR A 327 -10.38 10.96 -33.17
CA THR A 327 -10.92 12.01 -32.29
C THR A 327 -11.94 12.94 -32.95
N SER A 328 -12.27 12.77 -34.23
CA SER A 328 -13.18 13.68 -34.95
C SER A 328 -14.64 13.22 -35.04
N THR A 329 -15.01 12.05 -34.51
CA THR A 329 -16.37 11.51 -34.62
C THR A 329 -17.12 11.39 -33.29
N LEU A 330 -16.46 11.68 -32.16
CA LEU A 330 -17.08 11.62 -30.83
C LEU A 330 -17.35 12.99 -30.21
N LEU A 331 -16.86 14.07 -30.83
CA LEU A 331 -17.01 15.43 -30.30
C LEU A 331 -18.23 16.19 -30.86
N ASP A 332 -18.78 15.76 -32.01
CA ASP A 332 -19.92 16.45 -32.65
C ASP A 332 -21.29 16.01 -32.11
N THR A 333 -21.39 14.89 -31.38
CA THR A 333 -22.65 14.40 -30.81
C THR A 333 -22.89 14.84 -29.37
N LEU A 334 -21.95 15.53 -28.73
CA LEU A 334 -22.06 15.93 -27.33
C LEU A 334 -22.27 17.44 -27.10
N SER A 335 -22.28 18.25 -28.17
CA SER A 335 -22.44 19.71 -28.05
C SER A 335 -23.88 20.22 -28.20
N SER A 336 -24.90 19.36 -28.08
CA SER A 336 -26.30 19.80 -28.06
C SER A 336 -27.21 18.85 -27.29
N ALA A 337 -27.25 19.00 -25.96
CA ALA A 337 -28.48 18.98 -25.17
C ALA A 337 -28.15 19.09 -23.67
N THR A 338 -28.12 20.33 -23.19
CA THR A 338 -28.27 20.68 -21.78
C THR A 338 -29.69 20.34 -21.31
N SER A 339 -29.87 19.37 -20.42
CA SER A 339 -30.94 19.37 -19.38
C SER A 339 -30.86 18.15 -18.45
N ILE A 340 -30.74 18.42 -17.15
CA ILE A 340 -30.91 17.53 -15.99
C ILE A 340 -32.44 17.38 -15.71
N PRO A 341 -33.02 16.44 -14.93
CA PRO A 341 -32.72 15.02 -14.58
C PRO A 341 -33.96 14.08 -14.77
N SER A 342 -33.81 12.85 -15.30
CA SER A 342 -34.78 11.75 -15.07
C SER A 342 -34.33 10.43 -15.73
N ALA A 343 -33.46 9.65 -15.08
CA ALA A 343 -33.15 8.28 -15.53
C ALA A 343 -32.46 7.40 -14.46
N ILE A 344 -32.75 7.62 -13.17
CA ILE A 344 -32.16 6.80 -12.09
C ILE A 344 -33.01 5.53 -11.80
N GLU A 345 -34.14 5.33 -12.47
CA GLU A 345 -35.12 4.30 -12.07
C GLU A 345 -35.30 3.13 -13.07
N SER A 346 -34.32 2.83 -13.92
CA SER A 346 -34.51 1.76 -14.94
C SER A 346 -33.36 0.76 -15.10
N ILE A 347 -32.39 0.72 -14.19
CA ILE A 347 -31.31 -0.29 -14.24
C ILE A 347 -31.38 -1.28 -13.06
N SER A 348 -32.28 -1.08 -12.10
CA SER A 348 -32.45 -1.99 -10.95
C SER A 348 -33.24 -3.27 -11.26
N SER A 349 -33.74 -3.50 -12.49
CA SER A 349 -34.67 -4.60 -12.77
C SER A 349 -34.19 -5.69 -13.73
N ILE A 350 -32.89 -5.76 -14.08
CA ILE A 350 -32.38 -6.84 -14.93
C ILE A 350 -31.03 -7.32 -14.38
N CYS A 351 -31.08 -8.03 -13.25
CA CYS A 351 -30.21 -9.17 -12.91
C CYS A 351 -30.46 -9.58 -11.45
N SER A 352 -31.66 -10.09 -11.20
CA SER A 352 -31.94 -10.93 -10.04
C SER A 352 -32.41 -12.28 -10.58
N ASP A 353 -31.48 -13.13 -11.01
CA ASP A 353 -31.61 -14.57 -10.83
C ASP A 353 -30.29 -15.30 -11.07
N ALA A 354 -30.11 -16.41 -10.37
CA ALA A 354 -28.95 -17.33 -10.37
C ALA A 354 -27.77 -16.97 -9.44
N THR A 355 -27.94 -17.38 -8.18
CA THR A 355 -26.94 -17.89 -7.24
C THR A 355 -25.83 -18.73 -7.88
N CYS A 356 -24.56 -18.40 -7.62
CA CYS A 356 -23.61 -19.18 -6.79
C CYS A 356 -22.13 -18.86 -7.13
N GLU A 357 -21.33 -18.65 -6.07
CA GLU A 357 -19.86 -18.56 -6.00
C GLU A 357 -19.13 -17.26 -6.41
N ALA A 358 -18.17 -16.89 -5.55
CA ALA A 358 -17.11 -15.89 -5.68
C ALA A 358 -17.46 -14.39 -5.41
N THR A 359 -17.70 -14.07 -4.14
CA THR A 359 -17.52 -12.73 -3.58
C THR A 359 -16.06 -12.52 -3.16
N GLU A 360 -15.29 -11.66 -3.85
CA GLU A 360 -14.28 -10.74 -3.23
C GLU A 360 -13.45 -9.85 -4.21
N SER A 361 -13.83 -9.63 -5.47
CA SER A 361 -13.00 -8.81 -6.38
C SER A 361 -13.69 -7.66 -7.13
N ALA A 362 -14.96 -7.35 -6.85
CA ALA A 362 -15.69 -6.32 -7.60
C ALA A 362 -15.82 -4.95 -6.90
N THR A 363 -15.54 -4.85 -5.60
CA THR A 363 -15.68 -3.60 -4.83
C THR A 363 -14.52 -2.63 -5.00
N THR A 364 -13.37 -3.08 -5.53
CA THR A 364 -12.15 -2.27 -5.66
C THR A 364 -12.06 -1.46 -6.96
N VAL A 365 -12.85 -1.81 -7.97
CA VAL A 365 -12.78 -1.14 -9.29
C VAL A 365 -13.67 0.11 -9.36
N SER A 366 -14.78 0.13 -8.61
CA SER A 366 -15.72 1.26 -8.62
C SER A 366 -15.17 2.50 -7.90
N SER A 367 -14.40 2.32 -6.82
CA SER A 367 -13.75 3.43 -6.12
C SER A 367 -12.57 4.01 -6.92
N ALA A 368 -11.81 3.17 -7.62
CA ALA A 368 -10.67 3.60 -8.43
C ALA A 368 -11.10 4.46 -9.64
N VAL A 369 -12.25 4.17 -10.24
CA VAL A 369 -12.80 4.96 -11.36
C VAL A 369 -13.36 6.31 -10.86
N ALA A 370 -13.96 6.35 -9.67
CA ALA A 370 -14.45 7.60 -9.07
C ALA A 370 -13.28 8.54 -8.67
N ASP A 371 -12.18 7.98 -8.16
CA ASP A 371 -10.99 8.76 -7.79
C ASP A 371 -10.18 9.21 -9.02
N ALA A 372 -10.15 8.43 -10.09
CA ALA A 372 -9.53 8.85 -11.35
C ALA A 372 -10.28 10.03 -11.99
N VAL A 373 -11.61 10.06 -11.91
CA VAL A 373 -12.43 11.15 -12.46
C VAL A 373 -12.29 12.43 -11.62
N SER A 374 -12.15 12.33 -10.29
CA SER A 374 -11.92 13.50 -9.43
C SER A 374 -10.50 14.10 -9.57
N THR A 375 -9.51 13.24 -9.82
CA THR A 375 -8.11 13.64 -10.02
C THR A 375 -7.91 14.30 -11.40
N ILE A 376 -8.59 13.81 -12.44
CA ILE A 376 -8.56 14.44 -13.77
C ILE A 376 -9.28 15.79 -13.72
N ALA A 377 -10.43 15.90 -13.03
CA ALA A 377 -11.16 17.16 -12.90
C ALA A 377 -10.40 18.24 -12.13
N SER A 378 -9.56 17.86 -11.15
CA SER A 378 -8.74 18.81 -10.38
C SER A 378 -7.45 19.22 -11.10
N SER A 379 -6.92 18.37 -12.00
CA SER A 379 -5.69 18.66 -12.76
C SER A 379 -5.87 19.59 -13.97
N VAL A 380 -7.08 19.64 -14.54
CA VAL A 380 -7.36 20.41 -15.78
C VAL A 380 -7.90 21.82 -15.51
N LEU A 381 -8.39 22.10 -14.30
CA LEU A 381 -8.97 23.42 -13.97
C LEU A 381 -7.97 24.59 -13.80
N PRO A 382 -6.70 24.42 -13.37
CA PRO A 382 -5.81 25.57 -13.18
C PRO A 382 -5.11 26.04 -14.48
N THR A 383 -5.19 25.30 -15.59
CA THR A 383 -4.47 25.64 -16.83
C THR A 383 -5.25 26.54 -17.78
N LEU A 384 -6.50 26.91 -17.47
CA LEU A 384 -7.31 27.83 -18.28
C LEU A 384 -7.48 29.23 -17.66
N ALA A 385 -6.89 29.50 -16.50
CA ALA A 385 -7.05 30.79 -15.80
C ALA A 385 -5.89 31.78 -16.03
N HIS A 386 -4.88 31.44 -16.84
CA HIS A 386 -3.69 32.27 -17.04
C HIS A 386 -3.49 32.81 -18.47
N GLU A 387 -4.48 32.65 -19.35
CA GLU A 387 -4.44 33.15 -20.75
C GLU A 387 -5.65 34.03 -21.07
N GLU A 388 -6.01 34.95 -20.16
CA GLU A 388 -6.90 36.10 -20.44
C GLU A 388 -6.56 37.22 -19.44
N LEU A 389 -5.40 37.87 -19.64
CA LEU A 389 -5.14 39.25 -19.21
C LEU A 389 -4.01 39.90 -20.03
#